data_AF-A0A7J6P3L9-F1
#
_entry.id   AF-A0A7J6P3L9-F1
#
_cell.length_a   1.000
_cell.length_b   1.000
_cell.length_c   1.000
_cell.angle_alpha   90.00
_cell.angle_beta   90.00
_cell.angle_gamma   90.00
#
_symmetry.space_group_name_H-M   'P 1'
#
loop_
_entity.id
_entity.type
_entity.pdbx_description
1 polymer ?
#
loop_
_entity_poly.entity_id
_entity_poly.type
_entity_poly.pdbx_seq_one_letter_code
_entity_poly.pdbx_strand_id
1 'polypeptide(L)'
;MLGLEDGLVLLQQAWDTFWQVDPGGLASYPLLPPVSVPIQLGMMPTAAPLVGAALLSGGPGGEGVDASDFFGEGPRRTSSSSDSDGVPINIATKGGGVEPMDEDEHPHHTSRGSKLNSGRPKKFLEWLPSIMACMSMFDASLLVATIRGFGIPCDVPLLAWAIVGLLLGWPATFLVYSYGREESFKGGFVLELLLLAVSFCWLCAGMVWVNSSVTCIDTSPLLWWTVFVNSITSLSITSTIMFCMVVTTVISLLFGGSSGGGGGQ
;
A
#
# COMPACT_ATOMS: atom_id res chain seq x y z
N MET A 1 -18.75 10.75 18.20
CA MET A 1 -17.69 9.76 17.94
C MET A 1 -18.38 8.40 17.94
N LEU A 2 -18.57 7.80 16.76
CA LEU A 2 -19.04 6.41 16.67
C LEU A 2 -17.91 5.52 17.16
N GLY A 3 -18.20 4.55 18.04
CA GLY A 3 -17.19 3.63 18.51
C GLY A 3 -16.70 2.76 17.36
N LEU A 4 -15.43 2.33 17.41
CA LEU A 4 -14.86 1.38 16.44
C LEU A 4 -15.74 0.11 16.31
N GLU A 5 -16.40 -0.26 17.41
CA GLU A 5 -17.33 -1.39 17.50
C GLU A 5 -18.60 -1.18 16.66
N ASP A 6 -19.17 0.03 16.67
CA ASP A 6 -20.33 0.37 15.84
C ASP A 6 -19.98 0.33 14.35
N GLY A 7 -18.74 0.72 14.01
CA GLY A 7 -18.21 0.63 12.65
C GLY A 7 -18.09 -0.82 12.16
N LEU A 8 -17.60 -1.73 13.00
CA LEU A 8 -17.49 -3.15 12.68
C LEU A 8 -18.87 -3.81 12.49
N VAL A 9 -19.85 -3.47 13.32
CA VAL A 9 -21.23 -3.98 13.17
C VAL A 9 -21.86 -3.48 11.88
N LEU A 10 -21.69 -2.20 11.54
CA LEU A 10 -22.19 -1.64 10.28
C LEU A 10 -21.49 -2.27 9.06
N LEU A 11 -20.18 -2.52 9.16
CA LEU A 11 -19.41 -3.13 8.08
C LEU A 11 -19.78 -4.62 7.91
N GLN A 12 -20.00 -5.34 8.99
CA GLN A 12 -20.52 -6.71 8.98
C GLN A 12 -21.95 -6.76 8.42
N GLN A 13 -22.82 -5.83 8.82
CA GLN A 13 -24.19 -5.77 8.33
C GLN A 13 -24.23 -5.39 6.84
N ALA A 14 -23.37 -4.45 6.40
CA ALA A 14 -23.21 -4.13 4.99
C ALA A 14 -22.66 -5.33 4.21
N TRP A 15 -21.72 -6.07 4.79
CA TRP A 15 -21.17 -7.31 4.23
C TRP A 15 -22.24 -8.39 4.08
N ASP A 16 -23.03 -8.64 5.12
CA ASP A 16 -24.10 -9.64 5.10
C ASP A 16 -25.23 -9.23 4.14
N THR A 17 -25.56 -7.93 4.07
CA THR A 17 -26.53 -7.40 3.10
C THR A 17 -26.01 -7.51 1.66
N PHE A 18 -24.70 -7.34 1.46
CA PHE A 18 -24.05 -7.50 0.16
C PHE A 18 -24.10 -8.95 -0.33
N TRP A 19 -23.94 -9.93 0.56
CA TRP A 19 -24.08 -11.36 0.22
C TRP A 19 -25.55 -11.83 0.13
N GLN A 20 -26.49 -11.11 0.72
CA GLN A 20 -27.92 -11.40 0.68
C GLN A 20 -28.65 -10.79 -0.53
N VAL A 21 -27.93 -10.25 -1.53
CA VAL A 21 -28.56 -9.95 -2.82
C VAL A 21 -29.04 -11.27 -3.43
N ASP A 22 -30.33 -11.53 -3.29
CA ASP A 22 -31.02 -12.73 -3.74
C ASP A 22 -30.63 -13.07 -5.19
N PRO A 23 -29.92 -14.18 -5.45
CA PRO A 23 -29.76 -14.68 -6.82
C PRO A 23 -31.11 -15.12 -7.43
N GLY A 24 -32.16 -15.22 -6.61
CA GLY A 24 -33.53 -15.56 -7.01
C GLY A 24 -34.30 -14.45 -7.72
N GLY A 25 -33.83 -13.19 -7.72
CA GLY A 25 -34.49 -12.09 -8.43
C GLY A 25 -34.38 -12.16 -9.97
N LEU A 26 -33.48 -13.01 -10.50
CA LEU A 26 -33.31 -13.26 -11.94
C LEU A 26 -34.15 -14.46 -12.44
N ALA A 27 -34.97 -15.08 -11.59
CA ALA A 27 -35.78 -16.26 -11.94
C ALA A 27 -37.01 -15.97 -12.83
N SER A 28 -37.07 -14.84 -13.51
CA SER A 28 -38.17 -14.50 -14.45
C SER A 28 -37.68 -14.09 -15.83
N TYR A 29 -36.56 -14.65 -16.30
CA TYR A 29 -36.35 -14.75 -17.74
C TYR A 29 -37.12 -15.98 -18.25
N PRO A 30 -37.94 -15.84 -19.31
CA PRO A 30 -38.61 -16.98 -19.90
C PRO A 30 -37.56 -18.00 -20.32
N LEU A 31 -37.60 -19.17 -19.68
CA LEU A 31 -36.74 -20.31 -19.98
C LEU A 31 -36.83 -20.60 -21.49
N LEU A 32 -35.78 -20.23 -22.23
CA LEU A 32 -35.55 -20.82 -23.54
C LEU A 32 -35.48 -22.34 -23.35
N PRO A 33 -36.10 -23.13 -24.26
CA PRO A 33 -36.09 -24.58 -24.16
C PRO A 33 -34.65 -25.07 -24.06
N PRO A 34 -34.40 -26.17 -23.31
CA PRO A 34 -33.07 -26.70 -23.12
C PRO A 34 -32.47 -27.10 -24.47
N VAL A 35 -31.66 -26.22 -25.05
CA VAL A 35 -30.75 -26.59 -26.13
C VAL A 35 -29.62 -27.33 -25.42
N SER A 36 -29.70 -28.65 -25.42
CA SER A 36 -28.60 -29.52 -25.05
C SER A 36 -27.47 -29.34 -26.07
N VAL A 37 -26.69 -28.27 -25.91
CA VAL A 37 -25.39 -28.17 -26.55
C VAL A 37 -24.50 -29.15 -25.79
N PRO A 38 -24.01 -30.23 -26.41
CA PRO A 38 -22.98 -31.04 -25.78
C PRO A 38 -21.75 -30.14 -25.63
N ILE A 39 -21.56 -29.61 -24.43
CA ILE A 39 -20.27 -29.07 -24.02
C ILE A 39 -19.36 -30.29 -23.99
N GLN A 40 -18.68 -30.57 -25.10
CA GLN A 40 -17.47 -31.34 -25.04
C GLN A 40 -16.53 -30.52 -24.18
N LEU A 41 -16.47 -30.84 -22.89
CA LEU A 41 -15.29 -30.60 -22.07
C LEU A 41 -14.17 -31.39 -22.74
N GLY A 42 -13.61 -30.82 -23.80
CA GLY A 42 -12.28 -31.15 -24.24
C GLY A 42 -11.41 -30.91 -23.04
N MET A 43 -10.98 -32.02 -22.41
CA MET A 43 -9.94 -32.01 -21.40
C MET A 43 -8.79 -31.17 -21.97
N MET A 44 -8.65 -29.94 -21.49
CA MET A 44 -7.48 -29.16 -21.80
C MET A 44 -6.30 -29.97 -21.26
N PRO A 45 -5.26 -30.22 -22.08
CA PRO A 45 -4.10 -30.91 -21.60
C PRO A 45 -3.52 -30.07 -20.47
N THR A 46 -3.31 -30.72 -19.32
CA THR A 46 -2.44 -30.27 -18.25
C THR A 46 -1.06 -29.97 -18.85
N ALA A 47 -0.87 -28.76 -19.37
CA ALA A 47 0.41 -28.27 -19.84
C ALA A 47 1.15 -27.66 -18.65
N ALA A 48 2.36 -28.17 -18.48
CA ALA A 48 3.32 -28.01 -17.41
C ALA A 48 3.65 -26.56 -16.99
N PRO A 49 4.22 -26.38 -15.78
CA PRO A 49 4.76 -25.11 -15.32
C PRO A 49 6.08 -24.82 -16.05
N LEU A 50 6.32 -23.59 -16.52
CA LEU A 50 7.61 -22.99 -16.94
C LEU A 50 7.26 -21.76 -17.83
N VAL A 51 7.96 -20.64 -17.89
CA VAL A 51 9.12 -20.04 -17.23
C VAL A 51 9.15 -18.59 -17.69
N GLY A 52 9.41 -17.65 -16.78
CA GLY A 52 9.52 -16.23 -17.15
C GLY A 52 9.78 -15.27 -15.99
N ALA A 53 10.34 -15.75 -14.88
CA ALA A 53 10.85 -14.89 -13.81
C ALA A 53 12.16 -15.48 -13.28
N ALA A 54 13.11 -15.67 -14.19
CA ALA A 54 14.50 -15.94 -13.86
C ALA A 54 15.35 -14.90 -14.57
N LEU A 55 15.64 -13.81 -13.86
CA LEU A 55 16.95 -13.16 -13.79
C LEU A 55 16.79 -11.94 -12.88
N LEU A 56 17.09 -12.14 -11.60
CA LEU A 56 17.89 -11.24 -10.76
C LEU A 56 18.13 -11.95 -9.40
N SER A 57 18.73 -13.13 -9.47
CA SER A 57 19.48 -13.72 -8.37
C SER A 57 20.92 -13.81 -8.84
N GLY A 58 21.77 -12.97 -8.27
CA GLY A 58 23.20 -12.93 -8.54
C GLY A 58 23.93 -12.17 -7.45
N GLY A 59 24.30 -12.90 -6.38
CA GLY A 59 25.48 -12.58 -5.59
C GLY A 59 25.24 -12.13 -4.14
N PRO A 60 25.63 -12.94 -3.14
CA PRO A 60 25.63 -12.57 -1.73
C PRO A 60 26.91 -11.79 -1.40
N GLY A 61 26.74 -10.55 -0.97
CA GLY A 61 27.75 -9.78 -0.24
C GLY A 61 27.07 -9.26 1.00
N GLY A 62 27.32 -9.93 2.12
CA GLY A 62 26.67 -9.64 3.38
C GLY A 62 27.06 -8.26 3.90
N GLU A 63 26.05 -7.51 4.32
CA GLU A 63 26.15 -6.49 5.36
C GLU A 63 24.75 -6.42 5.97
N GLY A 64 24.66 -6.71 7.27
CA GLY A 64 23.41 -6.69 8.03
C GLY A 64 22.87 -5.26 8.03
N VAL A 65 21.74 -5.07 7.37
CA VAL A 65 20.99 -3.82 7.42
C VAL A 65 19.97 -3.97 8.54
N ASP A 66 20.24 -3.31 9.66
CA ASP A 66 19.33 -3.25 10.80
C ASP A 66 18.00 -2.61 10.40
N ALA A 67 16.90 -3.33 10.63
CA ALA A 67 15.54 -2.91 10.28
C ALA A 67 15.00 -1.76 11.16
N SER A 68 15.79 -1.22 12.09
CA SER A 68 15.41 -0.13 12.99
C SER A 68 15.47 1.26 12.35
N ASP A 69 16.10 1.44 11.19
CA ASP A 69 16.28 2.75 10.56
C ASP A 69 15.13 3.18 9.63
N PHE A 70 14.08 2.37 9.47
CA PHE A 70 12.93 2.71 8.61
C PHE A 70 11.94 3.68 9.26
N PHE A 71 11.90 3.73 10.60
CA PHE A 71 11.16 4.77 11.32
C PHE A 71 12.03 6.00 11.48
N GLY A 72 12.07 6.83 10.44
CA GLY A 72 12.71 8.14 10.50
C GLY A 72 12.17 8.93 11.69
N GLU A 73 13.09 9.32 12.57
CA GLU A 73 12.85 10.25 13.68
C GLU A 73 12.12 11.48 13.13
N GLY A 74 10.87 11.66 13.57
CA GLY A 74 10.04 12.79 13.16
C GLY A 74 10.76 14.12 13.50
N PRO A 75 10.39 15.23 12.84
CA PRO A 75 11.05 16.51 13.04
C PRO A 75 11.06 16.85 14.53
N ARG A 76 12.26 16.90 15.15
CA ARG A 76 12.43 17.46 16.49
C ARG A 76 11.88 18.87 16.45
N ARG A 77 10.66 19.05 16.96
CA ARG A 77 10.15 20.37 17.32
C ARG A 77 11.15 20.93 18.32
N THR A 78 11.96 21.87 17.86
CA THR A 78 12.73 22.75 18.72
C THR A 78 11.72 23.52 19.54
N SER A 79 11.41 23.01 20.72
CA SER A 79 10.70 23.74 21.75
C SER A 79 11.55 24.94 22.11
N SER A 80 11.25 26.08 21.49
CA SER A 80 11.66 27.39 21.97
C SER A 80 10.96 27.59 23.31
N SER A 81 11.67 27.26 24.40
CA SER A 81 11.32 27.67 25.75
C SER A 81 11.30 29.20 25.77
N SER A 82 10.10 29.77 25.62
CA SER A 82 9.86 31.18 25.91
C SER A 82 9.67 31.27 27.41
N ASP A 83 10.78 31.35 28.14
CA ASP A 83 10.80 31.69 29.55
C ASP A 83 10.15 33.07 29.70
N SER A 84 8.90 33.02 30.17
CA SER A 84 8.10 34.19 30.53
C SER A 84 8.04 34.23 32.04
N ASP A 85 9.17 34.53 32.68
CA ASP A 85 9.20 34.97 34.07
C ASP A 85 9.93 36.31 34.14
N GLY A 86 9.20 37.29 34.64
CA GLY A 86 9.62 38.68 34.68
C GLY A 86 10.52 39.04 35.85
N VAL A 87 11.16 40.20 35.68
CA VAL A 87 11.67 41.14 36.71
C VAL A 87 13.05 40.80 37.32
N PRO A 88 13.96 41.78 37.54
CA PRO A 88 14.22 43.03 36.83
C PRO A 88 15.62 43.06 36.21
N ILE A 89 15.70 43.77 35.09
CA ILE A 89 16.94 44.20 34.46
C ILE A 89 17.58 45.29 35.35
N ASN A 90 18.71 45.00 35.98
CA ASN A 90 19.65 46.03 36.42
C ASN A 90 20.67 46.27 35.30
N ILE A 91 20.41 47.28 34.48
CA ILE A 91 21.40 47.84 33.56
C ILE A 91 22.46 48.55 34.40
N ALA A 92 23.55 47.84 34.70
CA ALA A 92 24.80 48.45 35.07
C ALA A 92 25.53 48.85 33.79
N THR A 93 25.39 50.12 33.42
CA THR A 93 26.12 50.78 32.34
C THR A 93 27.60 50.81 32.71
N LYS A 94 28.36 49.76 32.38
CA LYS A 94 29.82 49.81 32.40
C LYS A 94 30.30 50.15 31.00
N GLY A 95 30.41 51.45 30.75
CA GLY A 95 31.17 51.95 29.62
C GLY A 95 32.65 51.62 29.80
N GLY A 96 33.33 51.35 28.69
CA GLY A 96 34.77 51.33 28.63
C GLY A 96 35.34 50.26 27.71
N GLY A 97 36.03 50.71 26.68
CA GLY A 97 37.10 49.96 26.05
C GLY A 97 36.72 49.24 24.78
N VAL A 98 36.77 49.95 23.65
CA VAL A 98 37.16 49.34 22.38
C VAL A 98 38.65 49.03 22.53
N GLU A 99 38.98 47.78 22.83
CA GLU A 99 40.30 47.22 22.53
C GLU A 99 40.16 46.30 21.31
N PRO A 100 41.01 46.45 20.29
CA PRO A 100 41.05 45.53 19.16
C PRO A 100 41.71 44.25 19.66
N MET A 101 40.90 43.21 19.85
CA MET A 101 41.43 41.89 20.19
C MET A 101 41.69 41.13 18.90
N ASP A 102 42.95 40.75 18.79
CA ASP A 102 43.60 40.10 17.68
C ASP A 102 42.90 38.82 17.23
N GLU A 103 43.07 38.57 15.94
CA GLU A 103 42.96 37.25 15.33
C GLU A 103 43.74 36.23 16.16
N ASP A 104 43.03 35.24 16.72
CA ASP A 104 43.49 33.86 16.95
C ASP A 104 42.70 33.27 18.13
N GLU A 105 41.63 32.53 17.85
CA GLU A 105 41.40 31.25 18.53
C GLU A 105 40.26 30.46 17.87
N HIS A 106 40.66 29.31 17.33
CA HIS A 106 39.84 28.25 16.79
C HIS A 106 38.80 27.70 17.79
N PRO A 107 37.51 27.70 17.46
CA PRO A 107 36.65 26.59 17.80
C PRO A 107 36.74 25.57 16.67
N HIS A 108 37.65 24.60 16.83
CA HIS A 108 37.54 23.30 16.16
C HIS A 108 36.28 22.60 16.69
N HIS A 109 35.10 23.05 16.26
CA HIS A 109 33.96 22.16 16.15
C HIS A 109 34.32 21.16 15.06
N THR A 110 35.01 20.10 15.49
CA THR A 110 34.94 18.80 14.86
C THR A 110 33.48 18.41 14.88
N SER A 111 32.73 18.95 13.92
CA SER A 111 31.49 18.40 13.44
C SER A 111 31.90 17.04 12.93
N ARG A 112 31.93 16.10 13.88
CA ARG A 112 32.22 14.69 13.70
C ARG A 112 31.10 14.23 12.82
N GLY A 113 31.31 14.45 11.52
CA GLY A 113 30.40 14.11 10.46
C GLY A 113 30.20 12.63 10.60
N SER A 114 29.11 12.28 11.28
CA SER A 114 28.50 10.98 11.20
C SER A 114 28.24 10.81 9.71
N LYS A 115 29.22 10.22 9.02
CA LYS A 115 29.03 9.50 7.77
C LYS A 115 28.04 8.39 8.14
N LEU A 116 26.78 8.78 8.30
CA LEU A 116 25.64 7.89 8.26
C LEU A 116 25.84 7.19 6.94
N ASN A 117 26.28 5.94 7.08
CA ASN A 117 26.62 5.08 5.98
C ASN A 117 25.28 4.80 5.31
N SER A 118 24.88 5.73 4.45
CA SER A 118 23.67 5.73 3.65
C SER A 118 23.88 4.67 2.56
N GLY A 119 24.06 3.43 2.97
CA GLY A 119 23.96 2.22 2.16
C GLY A 119 22.51 1.95 1.78
N ARG A 120 21.68 3.00 1.66
CA ARG A 120 20.34 2.89 1.10
C ARG A 120 20.54 2.38 -0.34
N PRO A 121 19.92 1.25 -0.73
CA PRO A 121 20.21 0.60 -2.00
C PRO A 121 19.78 1.54 -3.13
N LYS A 122 20.74 2.24 -3.75
CA LYS A 122 20.50 3.14 -4.91
C LYS A 122 19.71 2.44 -6.02
N LYS A 123 19.89 1.11 -6.12
CA LYS A 123 19.13 0.24 -7.01
C LYS A 123 17.62 0.34 -6.80
N PHE A 124 17.11 0.40 -5.56
CA PHE A 124 15.66 0.45 -5.31
C PHE A 124 15.00 1.70 -5.92
N LEU A 125 15.68 2.86 -5.83
CA LEU A 125 15.19 4.10 -6.42
C LEU A 125 15.15 4.06 -7.96
N GLU A 126 16.00 3.25 -8.61
CA GLU A 126 15.98 3.06 -10.06
C GLU A 126 14.77 2.24 -10.53
N TRP A 127 14.20 1.37 -9.69
CA TRP A 127 13.02 0.56 -10.03
C TRP A 127 11.69 1.28 -9.83
N LEU A 128 11.64 2.30 -8.96
CA LEU A 128 10.40 3.02 -8.64
C LEU A 128 9.65 3.56 -9.86
N PRO A 129 10.30 4.24 -10.84
CA PRO A 129 9.60 4.75 -12.01
C PRO A 129 8.97 3.64 -12.86
N SER A 130 9.64 2.49 -12.95
CA SER A 130 9.16 1.33 -13.70
C SER A 130 7.91 0.74 -13.05
N ILE A 131 7.91 0.60 -11.71
CA ILE A 131 6.75 0.11 -10.96
C ILE A 131 5.56 1.07 -11.11
N MET A 132 5.79 2.38 -10.99
CA MET A 132 4.72 3.37 -11.16
C MET A 132 4.14 3.36 -12.57
N ALA A 133 4.99 3.21 -13.59
CA ALA A 133 4.54 3.07 -14.97
C ALA A 133 3.68 1.81 -15.17
N CYS A 134 4.10 0.67 -14.61
CA CYS A 134 3.33 -0.57 -14.65
C CYS A 134 1.96 -0.42 -13.98
N MET A 135 1.90 0.15 -12.78
CA MET A 135 0.63 0.38 -12.08
C MET A 135 -0.30 1.33 -12.84
N SER A 136 0.26 2.39 -13.43
CA SER A 136 -0.50 3.29 -14.30
C SER A 136 -1.08 2.60 -15.54
N MET A 137 -0.40 1.60 -16.10
CA MET A 137 -0.94 0.81 -17.22
C MET A 137 -2.12 -0.06 -16.77
N PHE A 138 -2.08 -0.63 -15.56
CA PHE A 138 -3.22 -1.37 -15.00
C PHE A 138 -4.44 -0.47 -14.84
N ASP A 139 -4.28 0.70 -14.22
CA ASP A 139 -5.38 1.68 -14.06
C ASP A 139 -5.92 2.16 -15.40
N ALA A 140 -5.05 2.47 -16.36
CA ALA A 140 -5.45 2.88 -17.70
C ALA A 140 -6.23 1.78 -18.42
N SER A 141 -5.80 0.52 -18.30
CA SER A 141 -6.52 -0.62 -18.90
C SER A 141 -7.91 -0.80 -18.29
N LEU A 142 -8.04 -0.64 -16.97
CA LEU A 142 -9.31 -0.74 -16.26
C LEU A 142 -10.25 0.44 -16.62
N LEU A 143 -9.70 1.65 -16.78
CA LEU A 143 -10.44 2.82 -17.25
C LEU A 143 -10.97 2.61 -18.66
N VAL A 144 -10.13 2.13 -19.58
CA VAL A 144 -10.54 1.83 -20.96
C VAL A 144 -11.64 0.76 -20.98
N ALA A 145 -11.49 -0.30 -20.19
CA ALA A 145 -12.51 -1.34 -20.07
C ALA A 145 -13.84 -0.79 -19.54
N THR A 146 -13.78 0.07 -18.52
CA THR A 146 -14.96 0.73 -17.92
C THR A 146 -15.70 1.58 -18.94
N ILE A 147 -14.97 2.41 -19.70
CA ILE A 147 -15.56 3.26 -20.74
C ILE A 147 -16.20 2.41 -21.84
N ARG A 148 -15.54 1.32 -22.27
CA ARG A 148 -16.05 0.43 -23.32
C ARG A 148 -17.22 -0.44 -22.88
N GLY A 149 -17.28 -0.79 -21.60
CA GLY A 149 -18.36 -1.60 -21.03
C GLY A 149 -19.59 -0.80 -20.61
N PHE A 150 -19.56 0.53 -20.69
CA PHE A 150 -20.67 1.37 -20.27
C PHE A 150 -21.91 1.14 -21.14
N GLY A 151 -23.04 0.83 -20.50
CA GLY A 151 -24.32 0.59 -21.18
C GLY A 151 -24.54 -0.84 -21.69
N ILE A 152 -23.57 -1.75 -21.52
CA ILE A 152 -23.76 -3.17 -21.82
C ILE A 152 -24.32 -3.86 -20.57
N PRO A 153 -25.50 -4.51 -20.63
CA PRO A 153 -26.04 -5.23 -19.49
C PRO A 153 -25.20 -6.50 -19.22
N CYS A 154 -24.73 -6.65 -17.99
CA CYS A 154 -24.16 -7.89 -17.47
C CYS A 154 -25.01 -8.40 -16.29
N ASP A 155 -25.01 -9.71 -16.10
CA ASP A 155 -25.65 -10.43 -14.98
C ASP A 155 -25.15 -9.98 -13.61
N VAL A 156 -23.90 -9.54 -13.54
CA VAL A 156 -23.26 -9.04 -12.32
C VAL A 156 -22.64 -7.66 -12.53
N PRO A 157 -22.52 -6.86 -11.45
CA PRO A 157 -22.12 -5.45 -11.55
C PRO A 157 -20.60 -5.28 -11.70
N LEU A 158 -19.96 -5.94 -12.68
CA LEU A 158 -18.50 -5.77 -12.93
C LEU A 158 -18.12 -4.33 -13.27
N LEU A 159 -19.04 -3.57 -13.88
CA LEU A 159 -18.80 -2.15 -14.13
C LEU A 159 -18.66 -1.37 -12.82
N ALA A 160 -19.53 -1.63 -11.84
CA ALA A 160 -19.42 -1.03 -10.51
C ALA A 160 -18.12 -1.49 -9.82
N TRP A 161 -17.75 -2.75 -9.98
CA TRP A 161 -16.46 -3.27 -9.52
C TRP A 161 -15.28 -2.44 -10.05
N ALA A 162 -15.23 -2.22 -11.36
CA ALA A 162 -14.17 -1.49 -12.02
C ALA A 162 -14.13 -0.01 -11.58
N ILE A 163 -15.30 0.64 -11.46
CA ILE A 163 -15.40 2.03 -11.00
C ILE A 163 -14.85 2.19 -9.58
N VAL A 164 -15.27 1.33 -8.66
CA VAL A 164 -14.78 1.38 -7.27
C VAL A 164 -13.30 1.01 -7.20
N GLY A 165 -12.83 0.06 -8.03
CA GLY A 165 -11.42 -0.26 -8.15
C GLY A 165 -10.58 0.96 -8.55
N LEU A 166 -11.03 1.73 -9.54
CA LEU A 166 -10.39 2.99 -9.94
C LEU A 166 -10.41 4.05 -8.83
N LEU A 167 -11.50 4.12 -8.05
CA LEU A 167 -11.63 5.03 -6.91
C LEU A 167 -10.75 4.62 -5.72
N LEU A 168 -10.51 3.33 -5.53
CA LEU A 168 -9.62 2.80 -4.48
C LEU A 168 -8.13 2.91 -4.84
N GLY A 169 -7.78 3.14 -6.10
CA GLY A 169 -6.38 3.33 -6.52
C GLY A 169 -5.88 4.76 -6.27
N TRP A 170 -6.13 5.64 -7.25
CA TRP A 170 -5.53 6.99 -7.26
C TRP A 170 -6.07 7.91 -6.15
N PRO A 171 -7.39 8.02 -5.91
CA PRO A 171 -7.92 8.85 -4.83
C PRO A 171 -7.50 8.39 -3.43
N ALA A 172 -7.43 7.07 -3.19
CA ALA A 172 -7.01 6.55 -1.89
C ALA A 172 -5.58 6.94 -1.54
N THR A 173 -4.68 6.89 -2.53
CA THR A 173 -3.28 7.31 -2.35
C THR A 173 -3.18 8.79 -1.99
N PHE A 174 -3.98 9.64 -2.67
CA PHE A 174 -4.06 11.06 -2.33
C PHE A 174 -4.63 11.29 -0.92
N LEU A 175 -5.63 10.51 -0.52
CA LEU A 175 -6.24 10.58 0.80
C LEU A 175 -5.22 10.24 1.89
N VAL A 176 -4.47 9.15 1.76
CA VAL A 176 -3.38 8.78 2.69
C VAL A 176 -2.33 9.89 2.75
N TYR A 177 -1.93 10.44 1.61
CA TYR A 177 -0.96 11.53 1.55
C TYR A 177 -1.45 12.81 2.24
N SER A 178 -2.70 13.21 2.00
CA SER A 178 -3.30 14.39 2.63
C SER A 178 -3.40 14.24 4.15
N TYR A 179 -3.88 13.08 4.61
CA TYR A 179 -4.04 12.80 6.04
C TYR A 179 -2.70 12.70 6.76
N GLY A 180 -1.69 12.09 6.13
CA GLY A 180 -0.34 12.00 6.67
C GLY A 180 0.40 13.34 6.80
N ARG A 181 -0.06 14.40 6.13
CA ARG A 181 0.49 15.76 6.27
C ARG A 181 -0.10 16.51 7.46
N GLU A 182 -1.36 16.27 7.80
CA GLU A 182 -2.08 17.01 8.84
C GLU A 182 -2.01 16.33 10.20
N GLU A 183 -2.04 14.99 10.20
CA GLU A 183 -2.09 14.17 11.41
C GLU A 183 -0.74 13.51 11.74
N SER A 184 -0.61 13.03 12.98
CA SER A 184 0.56 12.25 13.40
C SER A 184 0.76 11.02 12.52
N PHE A 185 2.02 10.62 12.26
CA PHE A 185 2.40 9.44 11.46
C PHE A 185 1.55 8.18 11.74
N LYS A 186 1.19 7.96 13.01
CA LYS A 186 0.34 6.84 13.45
C LYS A 186 -1.03 6.82 12.76
N GLY A 187 -1.65 7.99 12.57
CA GLY A 187 -2.96 8.12 11.92
C GLY A 187 -2.91 7.76 10.45
N GLY A 188 -1.92 8.27 9.72
CA GLY A 188 -1.69 7.90 8.31
C GLY A 188 -1.50 6.40 8.13
N PHE A 189 -0.71 5.76 9.00
CA PHE A 189 -0.48 4.32 8.96
C PHE A 189 -1.75 3.49 9.21
N VAL A 190 -2.58 3.86 10.20
CA VAL A 190 -3.86 3.17 10.46
C VAL A 190 -4.81 3.31 9.28
N LEU A 191 -4.88 4.51 8.68
CA LEU A 191 -5.72 4.78 7.52
C LEU A 191 -5.26 3.97 6.29
N GLU A 192 -3.94 3.86 6.08
CA GLU A 192 -3.35 3.01 5.04
C GLU A 192 -3.72 1.53 5.23
N LEU A 193 -3.63 1.01 6.45
CA LEU A 193 -4.05 -0.36 6.76
C LEU A 193 -5.54 -0.61 6.52
N LEU A 194 -6.41 0.35 6.88
CA LEU A 194 -7.85 0.24 6.63
C LEU A 194 -8.17 0.25 5.13
N LEU A 195 -7.55 1.15 4.37
CA LEU A 195 -7.72 1.20 2.91
C LEU A 195 -7.21 -0.08 2.24
N LEU A 196 -6.12 -0.65 2.73
CA LEU A 196 -5.60 -1.93 2.25
C LEU A 196 -6.58 -3.08 2.54
N ALA A 197 -7.17 -3.14 3.74
CA ALA A 197 -8.16 -4.14 4.09
C ALA A 197 -9.43 -4.03 3.22
N VAL A 198 -9.96 -2.82 3.03
CA VAL A 198 -11.11 -2.57 2.17
C VAL A 198 -10.80 -2.97 0.72
N SER A 199 -9.62 -2.63 0.21
CA SER A 199 -9.18 -3.01 -1.13
C SER A 199 -9.08 -4.53 -1.28
N PHE A 200 -8.57 -5.24 -0.27
CA PHE A 200 -8.51 -6.70 -0.28
C PHE A 200 -9.91 -7.33 -0.33
N CYS A 201 -10.84 -6.87 0.51
CA CYS A 201 -12.23 -7.32 0.47
C CYS A 201 -12.87 -7.07 -0.90
N TRP A 202 -12.60 -5.91 -1.52
CA TRP A 202 -13.11 -5.58 -2.86
C TRP A 202 -12.54 -6.48 -3.95
N LEU A 203 -11.25 -6.81 -3.89
CA LEU A 203 -10.61 -7.77 -4.80
C LEU A 203 -11.23 -9.17 -4.67
N CYS A 204 -11.48 -9.64 -3.45
CA CYS A 204 -12.16 -10.92 -3.21
C CYS A 204 -13.58 -10.95 -3.77
N ALA A 205 -14.35 -9.87 -3.58
CA ALA A 205 -15.69 -9.75 -4.16
C ALA A 205 -15.65 -9.80 -5.70
N GLY A 206 -14.68 -9.14 -6.32
CA GLY A 206 -14.45 -9.18 -7.77
C GLY A 206 -14.23 -10.60 -8.30
N MET A 207 -13.40 -11.40 -7.60
CA MET A 207 -13.17 -12.79 -7.97
C MET A 207 -14.45 -13.63 -7.94
N VAL A 208 -15.31 -13.42 -6.93
CA VAL A 208 -16.58 -14.14 -6.86
C VAL A 208 -17.50 -13.73 -8.01
N TRP A 209 -17.61 -12.43 -8.30
CA TRP A 209 -18.43 -11.93 -9.41
C TRP A 209 -17.99 -12.44 -10.77
N VAL A 210 -16.69 -12.39 -11.07
CA VAL A 210 -16.13 -12.89 -12.34
C VAL A 210 -16.39 -14.39 -12.51
N ASN A 211 -16.30 -15.17 -11.44
CA ASN A 211 -16.58 -16.61 -11.48
C ASN A 211 -18.08 -16.91 -11.64
N SER A 212 -18.95 -16.03 -11.17
CA SER A 212 -20.41 -16.17 -11.31
C SER A 212 -20.98 -15.63 -12.63
N SER A 213 -20.21 -14.87 -13.40
CA SER A 213 -20.68 -14.18 -14.60
C SER A 213 -20.56 -15.07 -15.85
N VAL A 214 -21.61 -15.81 -16.16
CA VAL A 214 -21.62 -16.69 -17.35
C VAL A 214 -21.97 -15.89 -18.61
N THR A 215 -22.79 -14.85 -18.50
CA THR A 215 -23.26 -14.09 -19.68
C THR A 215 -22.34 -12.93 -20.05
N CYS A 216 -21.68 -12.33 -19.06
CA CYS A 216 -20.81 -11.16 -19.27
C CYS A 216 -19.57 -11.48 -20.12
N ILE A 217 -19.12 -12.75 -20.14
CA ILE A 217 -17.99 -13.18 -20.97
C ILE A 217 -18.30 -13.05 -22.47
N ASP A 218 -19.56 -13.27 -22.87
CA ASP A 218 -19.99 -13.22 -24.26
C ASP A 218 -20.40 -11.80 -24.68
N THR A 219 -21.03 -11.03 -23.78
CA THR A 219 -21.51 -9.68 -24.09
C THR A 219 -20.41 -8.61 -24.01
N SER A 220 -19.51 -8.72 -23.04
CA SER A 220 -18.44 -7.75 -22.81
C SER A 220 -17.13 -8.45 -22.42
N PRO A 221 -16.52 -9.23 -23.33
CA PRO A 221 -15.32 -10.01 -23.03
C PRO A 221 -14.16 -9.15 -22.54
N LEU A 222 -14.02 -7.92 -23.07
CA LEU A 222 -12.94 -7.02 -22.68
C LEU A 222 -13.06 -6.60 -21.21
N LEU A 223 -14.27 -6.29 -20.74
CA LEU A 223 -14.51 -5.92 -19.35
C LEU A 223 -14.34 -7.13 -18.41
N TRP A 224 -14.85 -8.30 -18.82
CA TRP A 224 -14.67 -9.53 -18.05
C TRP A 224 -13.19 -9.92 -17.89
N TRP A 225 -12.43 -9.96 -18.99
CA TRP A 225 -11.01 -10.34 -18.98
C TRP A 225 -10.14 -9.35 -18.22
N THR A 226 -10.39 -8.05 -18.35
CA THR A 226 -9.61 -7.04 -17.63
C THR A 226 -9.84 -7.13 -16.12
N VAL A 227 -11.09 -7.29 -15.67
CA VAL A 227 -11.41 -7.49 -14.26
C VAL A 227 -10.81 -8.80 -13.74
N PHE A 228 -10.90 -9.90 -14.49
CA PHE A 228 -10.29 -11.18 -14.13
C PHE A 228 -8.76 -11.08 -13.96
N VAL A 229 -8.06 -10.60 -14.98
CA VAL A 229 -6.59 -10.49 -14.97
C VAL A 229 -6.13 -9.53 -13.88
N ASN A 230 -6.81 -8.40 -13.70
CA ASN A 230 -6.48 -7.43 -12.67
C ASN A 230 -6.65 -8.03 -11.27
N SER A 231 -7.73 -8.78 -11.03
CA SER A 231 -8.00 -9.43 -9.74
C SER A 231 -6.95 -10.50 -9.41
N ILE A 232 -6.66 -11.41 -10.36
CA ILE A 232 -5.66 -12.47 -10.18
C ILE A 232 -4.27 -11.89 -9.97
N THR A 233 -3.90 -10.88 -10.75
CA THR A 233 -2.57 -10.25 -10.66
C THR A 233 -2.41 -9.51 -9.34
N SER A 234 -3.42 -8.75 -8.92
CA SER A 234 -3.41 -8.02 -7.65
C SER A 234 -3.35 -8.96 -6.44
N LEU A 235 -4.11 -10.05 -6.45
CA LEU A 235 -4.05 -11.07 -5.38
C LEU A 235 -2.68 -11.76 -5.33
N SER A 236 -2.10 -12.08 -6.49
CA SER A 236 -0.78 -12.71 -6.56
C SER A 236 0.32 -11.79 -6.01
N ILE A 237 0.31 -10.51 -6.41
CA ILE A 237 1.27 -9.50 -5.91
C ILE A 237 1.08 -9.32 -4.40
N THR A 238 -0.16 -9.13 -3.93
CA THR A 238 -0.46 -8.93 -2.51
C THR A 238 -0.01 -10.12 -1.66
N SER A 239 -0.33 -11.35 -2.10
CA SER A 239 0.11 -12.57 -1.41
C SER A 239 1.63 -12.69 -1.35
N THR A 240 2.32 -12.29 -2.42
CA THR A 240 3.79 -12.32 -2.46
C THR A 240 4.39 -11.31 -1.48
N ILE A 241 3.88 -10.08 -1.45
CA ILE A 241 4.33 -9.03 -0.53
C ILE A 241 4.08 -9.44 0.93
N MET A 242 2.89 -9.95 1.25
CA MET A 242 2.58 -10.43 2.59
C MET A 242 3.51 -11.57 3.01
N PHE A 243 3.75 -12.54 2.13
CA PHE A 243 4.68 -13.64 2.40
C PHE A 243 6.10 -13.11 2.66
N CYS A 244 6.62 -12.21 1.81
CA CYS A 244 7.92 -11.58 2.01
C CYS A 244 8.01 -10.83 3.34
N MET A 245 6.99 -10.04 3.70
CA MET A 245 6.94 -9.33 4.98
C MET A 245 6.98 -10.27 6.18
N VAL A 246 6.22 -11.37 6.15
CA VAL A 246 6.23 -12.37 7.23
C VAL A 246 7.62 -13.01 7.35
N VAL A 247 8.22 -13.42 6.24
CA VAL A 247 9.57 -14.03 6.24
C VAL A 247 10.62 -13.05 6.77
N THR A 248 10.62 -11.80 6.29
CA THR A 248 11.54 -10.77 6.78
C THR A 248 11.35 -10.48 8.27
N THR A 249 10.11 -10.46 8.75
CA THR A 249 9.80 -10.27 10.17
C THR A 249 10.35 -11.43 11.00
N VAL A 250 10.13 -12.68 10.59
CA VAL A 250 10.66 -13.87 11.27
C VAL A 250 12.19 -13.84 11.31
N ILE A 251 12.85 -13.54 10.19
CA ILE A 251 14.32 -13.41 10.14
C ILE A 251 14.78 -12.32 11.12
N SER A 252 14.13 -11.15 11.12
CA SER A 252 14.49 -10.05 12.03
C SER A 252 14.32 -10.42 13.50
N LEU A 253 13.30 -11.21 13.85
CA LEU A 253 13.10 -11.71 15.21
C LEU A 253 14.16 -12.74 15.61
N LEU A 254 14.55 -13.63 14.69
CA LEU A 254 15.55 -14.67 14.95
C LEU A 254 16.98 -14.09 15.12
N PHE A 255 17.34 -13.08 14.33
CA PHE A 255 18.70 -12.53 14.32
C PHE A 255 18.83 -11.21 15.12
N GLY A 256 17.76 -10.43 15.26
CA GLY A 256 17.78 -9.13 15.94
C GLY A 256 17.82 -9.21 17.48
N GLY A 257 17.58 -10.39 18.07
CA GLY A 257 17.58 -10.56 19.54
C GLY A 257 18.96 -10.66 20.21
N SER A 258 20.06 -10.72 19.44
CA SER A 258 21.36 -11.17 19.97
C SER A 258 22.39 -10.06 20.28
N SER A 259 22.06 -8.77 20.11
CA SER A 259 23.02 -7.66 20.27
C SER A 259 23.11 -7.06 21.70
N GLY A 260 22.44 -7.66 22.69
CA GLY A 260 22.33 -7.09 24.05
C GLY A 260 23.30 -7.62 25.11
N GLY A 261 24.27 -8.46 24.77
CA GLY A 261 25.04 -9.25 25.75
C GLY A 261 26.52 -8.89 25.94
N GLY A 262 26.97 -7.70 25.52
CA GLY A 262 28.38 -7.33 25.48
C GLY A 262 28.77 -6.17 26.39
N GLY A 263 28.43 -6.25 27.68
CA GLY A 263 28.79 -5.20 28.63
C GLY A 263 28.81 -5.71 30.06
N GLY A 264 29.90 -6.35 30.47
CA GLY A 264 30.18 -6.55 31.90
C GLY A 264 31.04 -7.76 32.25
N GLN A 265 32.34 -7.70 31.95
CA GLN A 265 33.44 -7.86 32.92
C GLN A 265 34.81 -7.87 32.22
#